data_AF-A0A229W119-F1
#
_entry.id   AF-A0A229W119-F1
#
_cell.length_a   1.000
_cell.length_b   1.000
_cell.length_c   1.000
_cell.angle_alpha   90.00
_cell.angle_beta   90.00
_cell.angle_gamma   90.00
#
_symmetry.space_group_name_H-M   'P 1'
#
loop_
_entity.id
_entity.type
_entity.pdbx_description
1 polymer ?
#
loop_
_entity_poly.entity_id
_entity_poly.type
_entity_poly.pdbx_seq_one_letter_code
_entity_poly.pdbx_strand_id
1 'polypeptide(L)'
;MVNTRDEPHADSDLFRRLHVIVGDSNRSQTVTWMKLAATHLVLCVIEQAWRENRPSGFERFTLADPGEAIRSVSRDRTGRAPLRLADGTTTCALTMQRAYLAIVEDFLTAHGELVVPSDGDHDVLALWHQALDAVEADRWQDLASWVDWAAKLRLIQAMRQRDPNLPDARIGQIDLDYHDIVNGTIFPRLEHGGMMRTLLDEAAIEHAVGNPPENTRAALRGRFVKAALGKDVQFSCDWTHVTLTSPERMDAELLDPFSATPTEAYERVLAVLG
;
A
#
# COMPACT_ATOMS: atom_id res chain seq x y z
N MET A 1 14.48 2.61 5.95
CA MET A 1 13.18 1.89 5.97
C MET A 1 12.02 2.85 6.12
N VAL A 2 12.09 3.77 7.08
CA VAL A 2 11.23 4.96 7.16
C VAL A 2 12.07 6.18 6.81
N ASN A 3 11.52 7.10 6.02
CA ASN A 3 12.15 8.37 5.66
C ASN A 3 11.32 9.52 6.25
N THR A 4 11.98 10.45 6.93
CA THR A 4 11.38 11.61 7.58
C THR A 4 11.49 12.87 6.71
N ARG A 5 11.43 12.76 5.38
CA ARG A 5 11.40 13.94 4.49
C ARG A 5 10.24 14.85 4.90
N ASP A 6 10.58 16.06 5.33
CA ASP A 6 9.69 17.01 6.01
C ASP A 6 8.88 17.88 5.03
N GLU A 7 8.32 17.24 4.01
CA GLU A 7 7.40 17.87 3.06
C GLU A 7 6.04 17.18 3.22
N PRO A 8 5.12 17.74 4.03
CA PRO A 8 3.82 17.12 4.28
C PRO A 8 2.93 17.12 3.04
N HIS A 9 3.19 18.03 2.08
CA HIS A 9 2.26 18.40 1.01
C HIS A 9 0.86 18.67 1.57
N ALA A 10 0.78 19.29 2.73
CA ALA A 10 -0.45 19.66 3.41
C ALA A 10 -0.10 20.80 4.38
N ASP A 11 -1.06 21.28 5.15
CA ASP A 11 -0.78 22.17 6.27
C ASP A 11 0.25 21.53 7.24
N SER A 12 1.41 22.19 7.42
CA SER A 12 2.51 21.70 8.23
C SER A 12 2.27 21.80 9.74
N ASP A 13 1.29 22.57 10.19
CA ASP A 13 0.94 22.65 11.61
C ASP A 13 0.04 21.48 12.02
N LEU A 14 -0.70 20.91 11.06
CA LEU A 14 -1.67 19.84 11.30
C LEU A 14 -1.16 18.46 10.90
N PHE A 15 -0.36 18.36 9.84
CA PHE A 15 -0.05 17.08 9.21
C PHE A 15 1.45 16.81 9.08
N ARG A 16 1.78 15.52 9.00
CA ARG A 16 3.09 15.00 8.61
C ARG A 16 2.89 13.92 7.56
N ARG A 17 3.89 13.72 6.71
CA ARG A 17 3.90 12.64 5.71
C ARG A 17 4.88 11.55 6.12
N LEU A 18 4.35 10.39 6.50
CA LEU A 18 5.15 9.20 6.77
C LEU A 18 5.54 8.53 5.45
N HIS A 19 6.83 8.56 5.09
CA HIS A 19 7.32 7.92 3.88
C HIS A 19 7.96 6.56 4.18
N VAL A 20 7.29 5.49 3.75
CA VAL A 20 7.70 4.10 3.97
C VAL A 20 8.27 3.52 2.66
N ILE A 21 9.49 2.99 2.70
CA ILE A 21 10.21 2.51 1.51
C ILE A 21 10.58 1.02 1.57
N VAL A 22 10.05 0.30 2.55
CA VAL A 22 10.45 -1.10 2.84
C VAL A 22 9.58 -2.13 2.12
N GLY A 23 8.48 -1.72 1.50
CA GLY A 23 7.56 -2.62 0.82
C GLY A 23 7.92 -2.87 -0.64
N ASP A 24 7.73 -4.10 -1.09
CA ASP A 24 7.83 -4.46 -2.51
C ASP A 24 6.69 -3.84 -3.33
N SER A 25 6.95 -3.66 -4.64
CA SER A 25 5.89 -3.42 -5.62
C SER A 25 5.10 -4.70 -5.87
N ASN A 26 3.79 -4.64 -5.64
CA ASN A 26 2.90 -5.80 -5.77
C ASN A 26 2.17 -5.78 -7.11
N ARG A 27 1.95 -6.97 -7.68
CA ARG A 27 1.04 -7.16 -8.81
C ARG A 27 -0.35 -7.55 -8.31
N SER A 28 -0.42 -8.34 -7.25
CA SER A 28 -1.68 -8.67 -6.57
C SER A 28 -2.37 -7.42 -6.01
N GLN A 29 -3.63 -7.23 -6.43
CA GLN A 29 -4.51 -6.20 -5.90
C GLN A 29 -4.76 -6.43 -4.40
N THR A 30 -5.03 -7.69 -4.00
CA THR A 30 -5.29 -8.07 -2.61
C THR A 30 -4.10 -7.78 -1.69
N VAL A 31 -2.86 -8.07 -2.10
CA VAL A 31 -1.68 -7.75 -1.27
C VAL A 31 -1.47 -6.25 -1.18
N THR A 32 -1.64 -5.53 -2.29
CA THR A 32 -1.51 -4.07 -2.30
C THR A 32 -2.46 -3.44 -1.29
N TRP A 33 -3.73 -3.87 -1.32
CA TRP A 33 -4.75 -3.42 -0.39
C TRP A 33 -4.43 -3.83 1.06
N MET A 34 -4.19 -5.11 1.32
CA MET A 34 -3.90 -5.62 2.67
C MET A 34 -2.68 -4.94 3.29
N LYS A 35 -1.61 -4.73 2.50
CA LYS A 35 -0.39 -4.03 2.94
C LYS A 35 -0.73 -2.63 3.46
N LEU A 36 -1.56 -1.88 2.73
CA LEU A 36 -1.97 -0.53 3.12
C LEU A 36 -2.93 -0.55 4.31
N ALA A 37 -3.94 -1.43 4.28
CA ALA A 37 -4.95 -1.54 5.33
C ALA A 37 -4.36 -1.97 6.67
N ALA A 38 -3.51 -3.00 6.71
CA ALA A 38 -2.85 -3.46 7.94
C ALA A 38 -1.93 -2.38 8.51
N THR A 39 -1.17 -1.68 7.64
CA THR A 39 -0.32 -0.55 8.05
C THR A 39 -1.16 0.59 8.63
N HIS A 40 -2.29 0.92 8.01
CA HIS A 40 -3.21 1.94 8.50
C HIS A 40 -3.72 1.62 9.91
N LEU A 41 -4.16 0.38 10.16
CA LEU A 41 -4.62 -0.03 11.49
C LEU A 41 -3.51 0.07 12.55
N VAL A 42 -2.28 -0.34 12.22
CA VAL A 42 -1.12 -0.18 13.12
C VAL A 42 -0.87 1.30 13.43
N LEU A 43 -1.00 2.20 12.45
CA LEU A 43 -0.86 3.64 12.68
C LEU A 43 -1.98 4.18 13.57
N CYS A 44 -3.23 3.75 13.38
CA CYS A 44 -4.35 4.14 14.25
C CYS A 44 -4.09 3.76 15.72
N VAL A 45 -3.59 2.54 15.96
CA VAL A 45 -3.20 2.10 17.31
C VAL A 45 -2.13 3.02 17.90
N ILE A 46 -1.08 3.34 17.15
CA ILE A 46 0.03 4.19 17.60
C ILE A 46 -0.48 5.61 17.91
N GLU A 47 -1.25 6.20 17.00
CA GLU A 47 -1.81 7.55 17.15
C GLU A 47 -2.71 7.65 18.38
N GLN A 48 -3.57 6.65 18.61
CA GLN A 48 -4.44 6.65 19.77
C GLN A 48 -3.67 6.46 21.07
N ALA A 49 -2.73 5.50 21.10
CA ALA A 49 -1.90 5.27 22.28
C ALA A 49 -1.13 6.56 22.66
N TRP A 50 -0.64 7.30 21.67
CA TRP A 50 -0.03 8.60 21.87
C TRP A 50 -0.99 9.65 22.46
N ARG A 51 -2.21 9.78 21.91
CA ARG A 51 -3.25 10.70 22.45
C ARG A 51 -3.61 10.38 23.90
N GLU A 52 -3.63 9.10 24.24
CA GLU A 52 -3.93 8.61 25.59
C GLU A 52 -2.71 8.60 26.51
N ASN A 53 -1.54 9.03 26.03
CA ASN A 53 -0.27 9.03 26.75
C ASN A 53 0.06 7.66 27.39
N ARG A 54 -0.12 6.58 26.61
CA ARG A 54 0.20 5.20 27.01
C ARG A 54 1.03 4.48 25.94
N PRO A 55 1.69 3.36 26.29
CA PRO A 55 2.33 2.50 25.29
C PRO A 55 1.30 1.91 24.31
N SER A 56 1.69 1.83 23.04
CA SER A 56 0.94 1.13 21.99
C SER A 56 0.98 -0.40 22.17
N GLY A 57 2.02 -0.90 22.82
CA GLY A 57 2.31 -2.33 22.95
C GLY A 57 3.26 -2.84 21.85
N PHE A 58 3.50 -2.06 20.78
CA PHE A 58 4.45 -2.42 19.73
C PHE A 58 5.91 -2.18 20.14
N GLU A 59 6.17 -1.32 21.13
CA GLU A 59 7.52 -0.90 21.55
C GLU A 59 8.39 -2.09 21.99
N ARG A 60 7.76 -3.13 22.57
CA ARG A 60 8.42 -4.37 22.98
C ARG A 60 9.00 -5.18 21.81
N PHE A 61 8.64 -4.84 20.57
CA PHE A 61 9.15 -5.46 19.36
C PHE A 61 10.23 -4.63 18.66
N THR A 62 10.83 -3.67 19.36
CA THR A 62 11.97 -2.91 18.84
C THR A 62 13.12 -3.87 18.52
N LEU A 63 13.49 -3.96 17.24
CA LEU A 63 14.56 -4.83 16.75
C LEU A 63 15.93 -4.24 17.12
N ALA A 64 16.88 -5.11 17.51
CA ALA A 64 18.25 -4.70 17.80
C ALA A 64 19.01 -4.23 16.54
N ASP A 65 18.86 -4.98 15.44
CA ASP A 65 19.34 -4.59 14.10
C ASP A 65 18.23 -4.84 13.08
N PRO A 66 17.47 -3.79 12.69
CA PRO A 66 16.41 -3.94 11.71
C PRO A 66 16.91 -4.33 10.30
N GLY A 67 18.15 -3.98 9.94
CA GLY A 67 18.76 -4.31 8.66
C GLY A 67 19.16 -5.79 8.56
N GLU A 68 19.64 -6.37 9.66
CA GLU A 68 19.82 -7.82 9.77
C GLU A 68 18.46 -8.55 9.75
N ALA A 69 17.51 -8.08 10.57
CA ALA A 69 16.19 -8.70 10.70
C ALA A 69 15.48 -8.84 9.34
N ILE A 70 15.44 -7.78 8.52
CA ILE A 70 14.77 -7.83 7.21
C ILE A 70 15.41 -8.88 6.28
N ARG A 71 16.74 -9.01 6.29
CA ARG A 71 17.48 -10.01 5.49
C ARG A 71 17.21 -11.43 5.96
N SER A 72 17.09 -11.63 7.27
CA SER A 72 16.81 -12.93 7.87
C SER A 72 15.38 -13.38 7.57
N VAL A 73 14.39 -12.49 7.76
CA VAL A 73 12.98 -12.77 7.45
C VAL A 73 12.77 -13.05 5.96
N SER A 74 13.40 -12.25 5.08
CA SER A 74 13.26 -12.44 3.62
C SER A 74 13.71 -13.82 3.13
N ARG A 75 14.68 -14.45 3.82
CA ARG A 75 15.20 -15.79 3.46
C ARG A 75 14.44 -16.94 4.11
N ASP A 76 13.66 -16.67 5.15
CA ASP A 76 12.92 -17.70 5.89
C ASP A 76 11.42 -17.57 5.67
N ARG A 77 10.92 -18.42 4.77
CA ARG A 77 9.49 -18.51 4.44
C ARG A 77 8.63 -19.00 5.61
N THR A 78 9.20 -19.65 6.63
CA THR A 78 8.45 -20.12 7.80
C THR A 78 8.15 -18.99 8.80
N GLY A 79 8.84 -17.84 8.67
CA GLY A 79 8.73 -16.72 9.58
C GLY A 79 9.27 -17.00 11.00
N ARG A 80 10.06 -18.07 11.17
CA ARG A 80 10.60 -18.54 12.46
C ARG A 80 12.06 -18.16 12.68
N ALA A 81 12.72 -17.51 11.73
CA ALA A 81 14.08 -17.02 11.85
C ALA A 81 14.20 -16.17 13.14
N PRO A 82 15.24 -16.41 13.96
CA PRO A 82 15.42 -15.70 15.21
C PRO A 82 15.72 -14.23 14.95
N LEU A 83 14.98 -13.35 15.62
CA LEU A 83 15.14 -11.89 15.57
C LEU A 83 15.52 -11.39 16.95
N ARG A 84 16.66 -10.71 17.04
CA ARG A 84 17.14 -10.09 18.29
C ARG A 84 16.37 -8.79 18.54
N LEU A 85 15.82 -8.65 19.74
CA LEU A 85 15.15 -7.42 20.20
C LEU A 85 16.14 -6.52 20.96
N ALA A 86 15.84 -5.23 21.02
CA ALA A 86 16.69 -4.22 21.65
C ALA A 86 16.85 -4.43 23.16
N ASP A 87 15.90 -5.12 23.81
CA ASP A 87 15.97 -5.52 25.22
C ASP A 87 16.85 -6.76 25.47
N GLY A 88 17.46 -7.32 24.41
CA GLY A 88 18.32 -8.50 24.49
C GLY A 88 17.58 -9.83 24.40
N THR A 89 16.25 -9.84 24.33
CA THR A 89 15.45 -11.04 24.10
C THR A 89 15.45 -11.44 22.61
N THR A 90 14.77 -12.54 22.27
CA THR A 90 14.68 -13.05 20.90
C THR A 90 13.25 -13.47 20.60
N THR A 91 12.78 -13.15 19.40
CA THR A 91 11.48 -13.53 18.86
C THR A 91 11.63 -14.04 17.42
N CYS A 92 10.52 -14.19 16.69
CA CYS A 92 10.53 -14.39 15.24
C CYS A 92 9.44 -13.54 14.56
N ALA A 93 9.46 -13.46 13.23
CA ALA A 93 8.53 -12.64 12.46
C ALA A 93 7.07 -13.10 12.65
N LEU A 94 6.82 -14.41 12.68
CA LEU A 94 5.48 -14.98 12.87
C LEU A 94 4.90 -14.57 14.23
N THR A 95 5.67 -14.75 15.32
CA THR A 95 5.26 -14.33 16.67
C THR A 95 5.00 -12.83 16.75
N MET A 96 5.87 -12.03 16.14
CA MET A 96 5.71 -10.57 16.11
C MET A 96 4.43 -10.17 15.36
N GLN A 97 4.17 -10.73 14.18
CA GLN A 97 2.96 -10.42 13.40
C GLN A 97 1.68 -10.87 14.10
N ARG A 98 1.67 -12.04 14.76
CA ARG A 98 0.53 -12.48 15.59
C ARG A 98 0.23 -11.51 16.73
N ALA A 99 1.28 -11.03 17.40
CA ALA A 99 1.12 -10.06 18.46
C ALA A 99 0.64 -8.69 17.93
N TYR A 100 1.08 -8.29 16.74
CA TYR A 100 0.59 -7.07 16.10
C TYR A 100 -0.90 -7.17 15.77
N LEU A 101 -1.32 -8.28 15.18
CA LEU A 101 -2.72 -8.57 14.88
C LEU A 101 -3.58 -8.53 16.15
N ALA A 102 -3.16 -9.21 17.23
CA ALA A 102 -3.88 -9.19 18.49
C ALA A 102 -4.04 -7.78 19.08
N ILE A 103 -2.98 -6.94 19.05
CA ILE A 103 -3.06 -5.55 19.50
C ILE A 103 -4.08 -4.75 18.67
N VAL A 104 -4.11 -4.97 17.36
CA VAL A 104 -5.07 -4.31 16.46
C VAL A 104 -6.50 -4.77 16.73
N GLU A 105 -6.73 -6.06 16.99
CA GLU A 105 -8.05 -6.60 17.34
C GLU A 105 -8.57 -6.05 18.68
N ASP A 106 -7.70 -5.98 19.70
CA ASP A 106 -8.03 -5.37 21.00
C ASP A 106 -8.42 -3.90 20.82
N PHE A 107 -7.67 -3.16 20.00
CA PHE A 107 -7.93 -1.77 19.68
C PHE A 107 -9.28 -1.56 18.98
N LEU A 108 -9.58 -2.38 17.97
CA LEU A 108 -10.86 -2.32 17.24
C LEU A 108 -12.05 -2.68 18.14
N THR A 109 -11.86 -3.62 19.07
CA THR A 109 -12.89 -3.96 20.06
C THR A 109 -13.16 -2.78 21.00
N ALA A 110 -12.13 -2.04 21.37
CA ALA A 110 -12.25 -0.85 22.22
C ALA A 110 -12.82 0.38 21.48
N HIS A 111 -12.69 0.44 20.15
CA HIS A 111 -13.07 1.57 19.30
C HIS A 111 -13.97 1.11 18.13
N GLY A 112 -15.14 0.59 18.49
CA GLY A 112 -16.09 -0.01 17.55
C GLY A 112 -16.67 0.95 16.50
N GLU A 113 -16.39 2.26 16.60
CA GLU A 113 -16.68 3.25 15.56
C GLU A 113 -15.69 3.24 14.39
N LEU A 114 -14.49 2.65 14.55
CA LEU A 114 -13.51 2.58 13.49
C LEU A 114 -13.93 1.53 12.46
N VAL A 115 -14.10 1.97 11.21
CA VAL A 115 -14.45 1.07 10.11
C VAL A 115 -13.22 0.25 9.74
N VAL A 116 -13.31 -1.07 9.95
CA VAL A 116 -12.32 -2.01 9.42
C VAL A 116 -12.36 -1.96 7.89
N PRO A 117 -11.22 -1.71 7.21
CA PRO A 117 -11.19 -1.80 5.77
C PRO A 117 -11.65 -3.19 5.31
N SER A 118 -12.67 -3.22 4.46
CA SER A 118 -13.21 -4.44 3.85
C SER A 118 -13.41 -4.29 2.35
N ASP A 119 -13.41 -5.41 1.65
CA ASP A 119 -13.85 -5.54 0.26
C ASP A 119 -14.79 -6.73 0.14
N GLY A 120 -16.09 -6.46 0.00
CA GLY A 120 -17.14 -7.48 -0.05
C GLY A 120 -17.11 -8.44 1.14
N ASP A 121 -16.77 -9.70 0.88
CA ASP A 121 -16.77 -10.81 1.84
C ASP A 121 -15.49 -10.92 2.68
N HIS A 122 -14.49 -10.06 2.47
CA HIS A 122 -13.20 -10.14 3.16
C HIS A 122 -12.78 -8.81 3.78
N ASP A 123 -12.44 -8.86 5.07
CA ASP A 123 -11.76 -7.76 5.75
C ASP A 123 -10.26 -8.03 5.90
N VAL A 124 -9.51 -6.97 6.24
CA VAL A 124 -8.05 -7.04 6.37
C VAL A 124 -7.61 -7.98 7.51
N LEU A 125 -8.39 -8.13 8.59
CA LEU A 125 -8.06 -9.01 9.70
C LEU A 125 -8.18 -10.47 9.30
N ALA A 126 -9.25 -10.82 8.56
CA ALA A 126 -9.44 -12.16 8.02
C ALA A 126 -8.29 -12.57 7.10
N LEU A 127 -7.85 -11.67 6.20
CA LEU A 127 -6.67 -11.92 5.36
C LEU A 127 -5.38 -12.03 6.18
N TRP A 128 -5.24 -11.23 7.24
CA TRP A 128 -4.08 -11.29 8.13
C TRP A 128 -4.00 -12.62 8.88
N HIS A 129 -5.11 -13.09 9.45
CA HIS A 129 -5.21 -14.43 10.03
C HIS A 129 -4.90 -15.50 9.00
N GLN A 130 -5.55 -15.47 7.83
CA GLN A 130 -5.33 -16.45 6.76
C GLN A 130 -3.84 -16.53 6.36
N ALA A 131 -3.17 -15.38 6.22
CA ALA A 131 -1.75 -15.33 5.89
C ALA A 131 -0.88 -15.98 6.97
N LEU A 132 -1.10 -15.62 8.24
CA LEU A 132 -0.30 -16.13 9.35
C LEU A 132 -0.56 -17.62 9.59
N ASP A 133 -1.81 -18.07 9.49
CA ASP A 133 -2.20 -19.48 9.62
C ASP A 133 -1.55 -20.35 8.54
N ALA A 134 -1.54 -19.86 7.29
CA ALA A 134 -0.92 -20.56 6.18
C ALA A 134 0.61 -20.65 6.33
N VAL A 135 1.26 -19.56 6.76
CA VAL A 135 2.71 -19.55 7.03
C VAL A 135 3.05 -20.51 8.17
N GLU A 136 2.29 -20.46 9.26
CA GLU A 136 2.51 -21.29 10.45
C GLU A 136 2.36 -22.79 10.17
N ALA A 137 1.37 -23.16 9.36
CA ALA A 137 1.10 -24.54 8.97
C ALA A 137 1.92 -25.03 7.76
N ASP A 138 2.85 -24.23 7.24
CA ASP A 138 3.59 -24.46 5.98
C ASP A 138 2.68 -24.72 4.75
N ARG A 139 1.46 -24.18 4.77
CA ARG A 139 0.48 -24.24 3.67
C ARG A 139 0.54 -23.00 2.79
N TRP A 140 1.75 -22.62 2.39
CA TRP A 140 1.96 -21.42 1.57
C TRP A 140 1.20 -21.44 0.23
N GLN A 141 0.84 -22.62 -0.28
CA GLN A 141 0.04 -22.76 -1.49
C GLN A 141 -1.34 -22.12 -1.36
N ASP A 142 -1.90 -22.07 -0.15
CA ASP A 142 -3.19 -21.43 0.16
C ASP A 142 -3.14 -19.91 -0.10
N LEU A 143 -1.93 -19.35 -0.10
CA LEU A 143 -1.66 -17.94 -0.40
C LEU A 143 -1.42 -17.68 -1.88
N ALA A 144 -1.15 -18.69 -2.69
CA ALA A 144 -0.72 -18.51 -4.07
C ALA A 144 -1.80 -17.92 -5.00
N SER A 145 -3.04 -17.84 -4.53
CA SER A 145 -4.13 -17.15 -5.25
C SER A 145 -4.16 -15.65 -5.02
N TRP A 146 -3.39 -15.11 -4.09
CA TRP A 146 -3.47 -13.69 -3.77
C TRP A 146 -2.16 -13.08 -3.26
N VAL A 147 -1.15 -13.87 -2.89
CA VAL A 147 0.17 -13.38 -2.45
C VAL A 147 1.22 -13.59 -3.53
N ASP A 148 1.85 -12.50 -3.99
CA ASP A 148 2.75 -12.51 -5.15
C ASP A 148 3.90 -13.52 -5.02
N TRP A 149 4.59 -13.57 -3.88
CA TRP A 149 5.70 -14.50 -3.70
C TRP A 149 5.25 -15.96 -3.76
N ALA A 150 4.06 -16.27 -3.24
CA ALA A 150 3.49 -17.60 -3.25
C ALA A 150 3.01 -17.98 -4.67
N ALA A 151 2.42 -17.04 -5.39
CA ALA A 151 2.04 -17.21 -6.80
C ALA A 151 3.27 -17.52 -7.68
N LYS A 152 4.34 -16.72 -7.54
CA LYS A 152 5.62 -16.93 -8.24
C LYS A 152 6.25 -18.27 -7.86
N LEU A 153 6.28 -18.62 -6.57
CA LEU A 153 6.83 -19.90 -6.12
C LEU A 153 6.05 -21.09 -6.70
N ARG A 154 4.72 -21.03 -6.71
CA ARG A 154 3.86 -22.06 -7.33
C ARG A 154 4.17 -22.23 -8.81
N LEU A 155 4.32 -21.13 -9.55
CA LEU A 155 4.68 -21.15 -10.97
C LEU A 155 6.04 -21.81 -11.19
N ILE A 156 7.07 -21.38 -10.45
CA ILE A 156 8.44 -21.91 -10.56
C ILE A 156 8.49 -23.40 -10.23
N GLN A 157 7.78 -23.83 -9.18
CA GLN A 157 7.71 -25.24 -8.82
C GLN A 157 7.02 -26.08 -9.89
N ALA A 158 5.88 -25.63 -10.43
CA ALA A 158 5.18 -26.33 -11.50
C ALA A 158 6.05 -26.47 -12.77
N MET A 159 6.88 -25.47 -13.06
CA MET A 159 7.83 -25.54 -14.16
C MET A 159 8.97 -26.53 -13.91
N ARG A 160 9.58 -26.49 -12.72
CA ARG A 160 10.63 -27.46 -12.34
C ARG A 160 10.13 -28.90 -12.29
N GLN A 161 8.85 -29.11 -11.98
CA GLN A 161 8.22 -30.43 -12.06
C GLN A 161 8.12 -30.94 -13.52
N ARG A 162 7.89 -30.04 -14.48
CA ARG A 162 7.83 -30.38 -15.91
C ARG A 162 9.21 -30.53 -16.54
N ASP A 163 10.16 -29.69 -16.12
CA ASP A 163 11.55 -29.72 -16.55
C ASP A 163 12.48 -29.61 -15.33
N PRO A 164 12.96 -30.74 -14.78
CA PRO A 164 13.88 -30.74 -13.66
C PRO A 164 15.23 -30.06 -13.94
N ASN A 165 15.60 -29.89 -15.21
CA ASN A 165 16.85 -29.26 -15.64
C ASN A 165 16.66 -27.79 -16.03
N LEU A 166 15.51 -27.19 -15.71
CA LEU A 166 15.20 -25.80 -16.01
C LEU A 166 16.32 -24.87 -15.51
N PRO A 167 17.01 -24.13 -16.40
CA PRO A 167 18.12 -23.27 -15.99
C PRO A 167 17.68 -22.15 -15.05
N ASP A 168 18.50 -21.81 -14.05
CA ASP A 168 18.20 -20.72 -13.12
C ASP A 168 18.05 -19.36 -13.83
N ALA A 169 18.77 -19.14 -14.94
CA ALA A 169 18.60 -17.95 -15.77
C ALA A 169 17.15 -17.82 -16.32
N ARG A 170 16.51 -18.96 -16.64
CA ARG A 170 15.12 -18.98 -17.09
C ARG A 170 14.15 -18.65 -15.96
N ILE A 171 14.46 -19.09 -14.73
CA ILE A 171 13.70 -18.75 -13.53
C ILE A 171 13.82 -17.24 -13.23
N GLY A 172 15.04 -16.68 -13.33
CA GLY A 172 15.26 -15.24 -13.20
C GLY A 172 14.48 -14.41 -14.22
N GLN A 173 14.43 -14.85 -15.48
CA GLN A 173 13.61 -14.19 -16.51
C GLN A 173 12.12 -14.18 -16.12
N ILE A 174 11.62 -15.29 -15.58
CA ILE A 174 10.20 -15.42 -15.20
C ILE A 174 9.85 -14.57 -13.98
N ASP A 175 10.76 -14.48 -13.03
CA ASP A 175 10.62 -13.59 -11.88
C ASP A 175 10.50 -12.13 -12.33
N LEU A 176 11.32 -11.71 -13.32
CA LEU A 176 11.22 -10.39 -13.93
C LEU A 176 9.93 -10.21 -14.75
N ASP A 177 9.62 -11.15 -15.65
CA ASP A 177 8.45 -11.10 -16.55
C ASP A 177 7.11 -11.09 -15.78
N TYR A 178 7.07 -11.62 -14.56
CA TYR A 178 5.90 -11.53 -13.67
C TYR A 178 5.52 -10.08 -13.37
N HIS A 179 6.50 -9.18 -13.30
CA HIS A 179 6.32 -7.78 -12.94
C HIS A 179 6.30 -6.83 -14.16
N ASP A 180 6.55 -7.31 -15.38
CA ASP A 180 6.50 -6.47 -16.58
C ASP A 180 5.04 -6.09 -16.91
N ILE A 181 4.74 -4.80 -16.84
CA ILE A 181 3.40 -4.23 -17.04
C ILE A 181 3.09 -3.89 -18.49
N VAL A 182 4.10 -3.89 -19.36
CA VAL A 182 3.99 -3.46 -20.77
C VAL A 182 4.00 -4.68 -21.69
N ASN A 183 4.97 -5.58 -21.52
CA ASN A 183 5.14 -6.76 -22.39
C ASN A 183 4.98 -8.09 -21.63
N GLY A 184 4.92 -8.04 -20.30
CA GLY A 184 4.80 -9.23 -19.45
C GLY A 184 3.47 -9.92 -19.65
N THR A 185 3.51 -11.24 -19.89
CA THR A 185 2.30 -12.05 -20.08
C THR A 185 1.98 -12.94 -18.89
N ILE A 186 2.89 -13.06 -17.92
CA ILE A 186 2.77 -14.04 -16.83
C ILE A 186 1.64 -13.67 -15.89
N PHE A 187 1.69 -12.49 -15.26
CA PHE A 187 0.64 -12.07 -14.34
C PHE A 187 -0.73 -11.93 -15.03
N PRO A 188 -0.85 -11.26 -16.20
CA PRO A 188 -2.13 -11.18 -16.89
C PRO A 188 -2.74 -12.56 -17.18
N ARG A 189 -1.94 -13.57 -17.56
CA ARG A 189 -2.46 -14.93 -17.75
C ARG A 189 -2.94 -15.60 -16.47
N LEU A 190 -2.27 -15.35 -15.34
CA LEU A 190 -2.70 -15.87 -14.04
C LEU A 190 -4.03 -15.22 -13.63
N GLU A 191 -4.18 -13.92 -13.82
CA GLU A 191 -5.40 -13.16 -13.54
C GLU A 191 -6.57 -13.60 -14.43
N HIS A 192 -6.39 -13.60 -15.77
CA HIS A 192 -7.42 -14.05 -16.72
C HIS A 192 -7.79 -15.54 -16.55
N GLY A 193 -6.85 -16.35 -16.06
CA GLY A 193 -7.07 -17.75 -15.74
C GLY A 193 -7.76 -17.99 -14.39
N GLY A 194 -8.14 -16.95 -13.66
CA GLY A 194 -8.75 -17.06 -12.33
C GLY A 194 -7.80 -17.61 -11.25
N MET A 195 -6.49 -17.57 -11.51
CA MET A 195 -5.47 -18.04 -10.57
C MET A 195 -5.04 -16.97 -9.56
N MET A 196 -5.39 -15.70 -9.82
CA MET A 196 -5.21 -14.56 -8.91
C MET A 196 -6.56 -13.93 -8.56
N ARG A 197 -6.76 -13.60 -7.29
CA ARG A 197 -7.91 -12.82 -6.82
C ARG A 197 -7.82 -11.39 -7.34
N THR A 198 -8.96 -10.84 -7.74
CA THR A 198 -9.13 -9.45 -8.16
C THR A 198 -10.10 -8.76 -7.20
N LEU A 199 -9.79 -7.52 -6.81
CA LEU A 199 -10.66 -6.68 -5.97
C LEU A 199 -11.48 -5.72 -6.85
N LEU A 200 -10.83 -5.19 -7.89
CA LEU A 200 -11.43 -4.29 -8.86
C LEU A 200 -11.64 -5.02 -10.18
N ASP A 201 -12.78 -4.75 -10.82
CA ASP A 201 -13.00 -5.15 -12.20
C ASP A 201 -12.29 -4.20 -13.18
N GLU A 202 -12.19 -4.63 -14.44
CA GLU A 202 -11.53 -3.85 -15.50
C GLU A 202 -12.20 -2.49 -15.71
N ALA A 203 -13.52 -2.40 -15.54
CA ALA A 203 -14.27 -1.17 -15.73
C ALA A 203 -13.92 -0.11 -14.66
N ALA A 204 -13.75 -0.53 -13.40
CA ALA A 204 -13.33 0.34 -12.31
C ALA A 204 -11.88 0.83 -12.51
N ILE A 205 -10.99 -0.05 -13.00
CA ILE A 205 -9.60 0.30 -13.31
C ILE A 205 -9.56 1.33 -14.44
N GLU A 206 -10.25 1.08 -15.55
CA GLU A 206 -10.30 2.00 -16.70
C GLU A 206 -10.92 3.34 -16.31
N HIS A 207 -11.98 3.32 -15.49
CA HIS A 207 -12.58 4.55 -14.97
C HIS A 207 -11.55 5.39 -14.19
N ALA A 208 -10.73 4.77 -13.34
CA ALA A 208 -9.73 5.46 -12.53
C ALA A 208 -8.59 6.10 -13.34
N VAL A 209 -8.35 5.66 -14.59
CA VAL A 209 -7.35 6.28 -15.48
C VAL A 209 -7.70 7.74 -15.78
N GLY A 210 -8.98 8.03 -16.02
CA GLY A 210 -9.47 9.35 -16.39
C GLY A 210 -10.11 10.16 -15.24
N ASN A 211 -10.42 9.50 -14.11
CA ASN A 211 -11.21 10.10 -13.04
C ASN A 211 -10.45 10.02 -11.70
N PRO A 212 -10.05 11.17 -11.12
CA PRO A 212 -9.39 11.18 -9.81
C PRO A 212 -10.37 10.84 -8.68
N PRO A 213 -9.88 10.45 -7.49
CA PRO A 213 -10.72 10.25 -6.30
C PRO A 213 -11.51 11.53 -5.94
N GLU A 214 -12.84 11.41 -5.89
CA GLU A 214 -13.77 12.54 -5.73
C GLU A 214 -13.77 13.16 -4.33
N ASN A 215 -13.38 12.40 -3.32
CA ASN A 215 -13.43 12.76 -1.90
C ASN A 215 -12.10 13.29 -1.36
N THR A 216 -11.19 13.73 -2.24
CA THR A 216 -9.91 14.32 -1.87
C THR A 216 -9.63 15.53 -2.74
N ARG A 217 -8.62 16.33 -2.39
CA ARG A 217 -8.16 17.43 -3.26
C ARG A 217 -7.73 16.99 -4.67
N ALA A 218 -7.51 15.70 -4.91
CA ALA A 218 -7.24 15.19 -6.26
C ALA A 218 -8.39 15.50 -7.23
N ALA A 219 -9.63 15.55 -6.75
CA ALA A 219 -10.79 15.98 -7.53
C ALA A 219 -10.62 17.41 -8.09
N LEU A 220 -10.14 18.33 -7.24
CA LEU A 220 -9.87 19.72 -7.62
C LEU A 220 -8.70 19.80 -8.62
N ARG A 221 -7.61 19.06 -8.38
CA ARG A 221 -6.48 19.01 -9.33
C ARG A 221 -6.90 18.46 -10.69
N GLY A 222 -7.63 17.35 -10.73
CA GLY A 222 -8.09 16.76 -11.98
C GLY A 222 -9.05 17.67 -12.75
N ARG A 223 -9.98 18.34 -12.06
CA ARG A 223 -10.88 19.33 -12.66
C ARG A 223 -10.10 20.49 -13.29
N PHE A 224 -9.10 21.02 -12.58
CA PHE A 224 -8.25 22.10 -13.08
C PHE A 224 -7.46 21.66 -14.33
N VAL A 225 -6.76 20.53 -14.27
CA VAL A 225 -5.98 20.00 -15.40
C VAL A 225 -6.88 19.76 -16.61
N LYS A 226 -8.06 19.17 -16.42
CA LYS A 226 -9.02 18.93 -17.51
C LYS A 226 -9.51 20.22 -18.16
N ALA A 227 -9.82 21.25 -17.36
CA ALA A 227 -10.24 22.55 -17.88
C ALA A 227 -9.10 23.25 -18.63
N ALA A 228 -7.88 23.23 -18.08
CA ALA A 228 -6.72 23.90 -18.65
C ALA A 228 -6.25 23.24 -19.97
N LEU A 229 -6.23 21.91 -20.06
CA LEU A 229 -5.88 21.19 -21.28
C LEU A 229 -6.84 21.45 -22.45
N GLY A 230 -8.06 21.91 -22.18
CA GLY A 230 -9.03 22.30 -23.20
C GLY A 230 -8.85 23.71 -23.75
N LYS A 231 -7.84 24.46 -23.29
CA LYS A 231 -7.62 25.88 -23.61
C LYS A 231 -6.16 26.16 -24.01
N ASP A 232 -5.97 27.27 -24.70
CA ASP A 232 -4.63 27.79 -25.02
C ASP A 232 -4.10 28.65 -23.85
N VAL A 233 -3.73 27.98 -22.75
CA VAL A 233 -3.23 28.61 -21.52
C VAL A 233 -1.91 27.97 -21.08
N GLN A 234 -1.09 28.74 -20.38
CA GLN A 234 0.08 28.20 -19.69
C GLN A 234 -0.28 27.95 -18.23
N PHE A 235 -0.06 26.73 -17.75
CA PHE A 235 -0.43 26.36 -16.38
C PHE A 235 0.59 25.40 -15.75
N SER A 236 0.57 25.33 -14.43
CA SER A 236 1.27 24.30 -13.64
C SER A 236 0.34 23.77 -12.54
N CYS A 237 0.51 22.51 -12.18
CA CYS A 237 -0.23 21.87 -11.09
C CYS A 237 0.74 20.97 -10.31
N ASP A 238 0.76 21.09 -8.99
CA ASP A 238 1.49 20.19 -8.10
C ASP A 238 0.55 19.60 -7.03
N TRP A 239 1.08 19.12 -5.90
CA TRP A 239 0.28 18.52 -4.84
C TRP A 239 -0.55 19.53 -4.04
N THR A 240 -0.05 20.75 -3.88
CA THR A 240 -0.61 21.78 -3.01
C THR A 240 -1.04 23.04 -3.75
N HIS A 241 -0.72 23.19 -5.04
CA HIS A 241 -1.05 24.37 -5.82
C HIS A 241 -1.56 24.02 -7.22
N VAL A 242 -2.46 24.87 -7.70
CA VAL A 242 -2.78 25.04 -9.11
C VAL A 242 -2.47 26.47 -9.52
N THR A 243 -1.83 26.66 -10.67
CA THR A 243 -1.37 27.97 -11.13
C THR A 243 -1.66 28.14 -12.62
N LEU A 244 -2.34 29.23 -12.97
CA LEU A 244 -2.37 29.79 -14.31
C LEU A 244 -1.24 30.80 -14.43
N THR A 245 -0.44 30.70 -15.49
CA THR A 245 0.70 31.59 -15.75
C THR A 245 0.38 32.62 -16.82
N SER A 246 -0.48 32.27 -17.77
CA SER A 246 -0.93 33.12 -18.88
C SER A 246 -2.40 32.80 -19.21
N PRO A 247 -3.26 33.78 -19.53
CA PRO A 247 -2.96 35.20 -19.81
C PRO A 247 -2.71 36.07 -18.57
N GLU A 248 -3.26 35.70 -17.43
CA GLU A 248 -3.04 36.36 -16.13
C GLU A 248 -2.49 35.33 -15.15
N ARG A 249 -1.53 35.74 -14.31
CA ARG A 249 -0.98 34.86 -13.29
C ARG A 249 -1.95 34.76 -12.12
N MET A 250 -2.46 33.57 -11.86
CA MET A 250 -3.36 33.28 -10.75
C MET A 250 -2.98 31.95 -10.11
N ASP A 251 -3.08 31.87 -8.79
CA ASP A 251 -2.76 30.67 -8.02
C ASP A 251 -3.86 30.37 -7.00
N ALA A 252 -3.98 29.08 -6.68
CA ALA A 252 -4.83 28.61 -5.59
C ALA A 252 -4.18 27.44 -4.86
N GLU A 253 -4.22 27.52 -3.54
CA GLU A 253 -3.69 26.50 -2.65
C GLU A 253 -4.72 25.39 -2.37
N LEU A 254 -4.22 24.17 -2.16
CA LEU A 254 -4.92 22.92 -1.92
C LEU A 254 -4.29 22.19 -0.71
N LEU A 255 -4.17 22.89 0.42
CA LEU A 255 -3.44 22.42 1.60
C LEU A 255 -4.15 21.34 2.41
N ASP A 256 -5.49 21.28 2.38
CA ASP A 256 -6.25 20.19 2.99
C ASP A 256 -6.32 18.99 2.02
N PRO A 257 -5.63 17.86 2.30
CA PRO A 257 -5.66 16.69 1.42
C PRO A 257 -7.05 16.01 1.36
N PHE A 258 -7.88 16.20 2.39
CA PHE A 258 -9.18 15.55 2.54
C PHE A 258 -10.34 16.37 1.96
N SER A 259 -10.12 17.65 1.67
CA SER A 259 -11.16 18.51 1.09
C SER A 259 -11.19 18.42 -0.43
N ALA A 260 -12.35 18.06 -0.96
CA ALA A 260 -12.69 18.22 -2.38
C ALA A 260 -13.46 19.53 -2.66
N THR A 261 -13.60 20.40 -1.65
CA THR A 261 -14.36 21.64 -1.73
C THR A 261 -13.47 22.75 -2.27
N PRO A 262 -13.87 23.44 -3.36
CA PRO A 262 -13.08 24.51 -3.92
C PRO A 262 -13.01 25.71 -2.96
N THR A 263 -11.84 26.32 -2.86
CA THR A 263 -11.68 27.63 -2.19
C THR A 263 -12.11 28.74 -3.15
N GLU A 264 -12.42 29.91 -2.62
CA GLU A 264 -12.76 31.08 -3.44
C GLU A 264 -11.62 31.45 -4.42
N ALA A 265 -10.36 31.27 -4.01
CA ALA A 265 -9.19 31.42 -4.89
C ALA A 265 -9.20 30.40 -6.04
N TYR A 266 -9.49 29.13 -5.73
CA TYR A 266 -9.60 28.09 -6.74
C TYR A 266 -10.75 28.38 -7.73
N GLU A 267 -11.90 28.85 -7.25
CA GLU A 267 -13.02 29.23 -8.12
C GLU A 267 -12.66 30.37 -9.07
N ARG A 268 -11.92 31.38 -8.58
CA ARG A 268 -11.41 32.47 -9.43
C ARG A 268 -10.49 31.96 -10.53
N VAL A 269 -9.57 31.04 -10.19
CA VAL A 269 -8.68 30.40 -11.18
C VAL A 269 -9.50 29.63 -12.21
N LEU A 270 -10.47 28.83 -11.77
CA LEU A 270 -11.28 27.99 -12.65
C LEU A 270 -12.18 28.82 -13.56
N ALA A 271 -12.73 29.94 -13.08
CA ALA A 271 -13.60 30.82 -13.86
C ALA A 271 -12.91 31.38 -15.13
N VAL A 272 -11.60 31.56 -15.13
CA VAL A 272 -10.83 31.98 -16.31
C VAL A 272 -10.77 30.88 -17.37
N LEU A 273 -10.90 29.61 -16.96
CA LEU A 273 -10.89 28.44 -17.84
C LEU A 273 -12.27 28.10 -18.42
N GLY A 274 -13.33 28.80 -18.01
CA GLY A 274 -14.72 28.57 -18.43
C GLY A 274 -15.32 27.28 -17.88
#